data_AF-A0A833PG57-F1
#
_entry.id   AF-A0A833PG57-F1
#
_cell.length_a   1.000
_cell.length_b   1.000
_cell.length_c   1.000
_cell.angle_alpha   90.00
_cell.angle_beta   90.00
_cell.angle_gamma   90.00
#
_symmetry.space_group_name_H-M   'P 1'
#
loop_
_entity.id
_entity.type
_entity.pdbx_description
1 polymer ?
#
loop_
_entity_poly.entity_id
_entity_poly.type
_entity_poly.pdbx_seq_one_letter_code
_entity_poly.pdbx_strand_id
1 'polypeptide(L)'
;MNLTNQQLFSTTVSHPAFEFVSQHSIESTQIVVQQFQHKITGAIHYHFVANHLESAFLVAFRTQPMDSKGVAHILEHTVLCGSLNFPVRDPFFAMMQRSLNTYMNALTSSDWTAFPFATENNKDFKNLLAVYLDAIFSPCINPLDFAQEGIRVELDNNNKPTFKGVVFNEMKGALSSPSRQLYHRILAYLYSETTYHYNSGGEPLEITELKHNELIDFYKKHYHPSNAIFMTFGKQSVFDLHEQFENLALKKFNRGETLFSIPEPRLAQPKQQIESYAIDDDDLSNKTYLALSWLLPTTDDIELWFGFRIMSGILLQDSASPLQYFLQTCNYAVSPGPLLGLNDQNYEMTFHCSVQGANPENSEQFLIDVINVLSDIASKPIDLKAVDALLHQIELEQREISSDMPYGLKLFFKGLSRAIHHHDPIQVWDIDHVIDQVKKKIKDDPLWISNLIQIYLLDNSHRVLLTFIPDAEKSTQMRQAEQDKLDKIEAALTDKDYKNLLQQARLLKQHQEREDDYDILPKITIADIRSEIQFPQFEIGSIEIAGEKQHLHMYPTGTNGLLY
;
A
#
# COMPACT_ATOMS: atom_id res chain seq x y z
N MET A 1 -8.84 25.87 -25.33
CA MET A 1 -9.60 26.74 -24.40
C MET A 1 -9.56 26.08 -23.05
N ASN A 2 -9.10 26.78 -22.01
CA ASN A 2 -9.22 26.26 -20.64
C ASN A 2 -10.71 26.23 -20.32
N LEU A 3 -11.27 25.02 -20.19
CA LEU A 3 -12.63 24.84 -19.69
C LEU A 3 -12.68 25.42 -18.27
N THR A 4 -13.76 26.12 -17.93
CA THR A 4 -13.96 26.52 -16.54
C THR A 4 -14.13 25.28 -15.67
N ASN A 5 -13.81 25.36 -14.38
CA ASN A 5 -14.05 24.27 -13.42
C ASN A 5 -15.50 23.74 -13.55
N GLN A 6 -16.48 24.64 -13.67
CA GLN A 6 -17.89 24.27 -13.92
C GLN A 6 -18.14 23.49 -15.21
N GLN A 7 -17.37 23.71 -16.28
CA GLN A 7 -17.49 22.95 -17.53
C GLN A 7 -16.84 21.56 -17.41
N LEU A 8 -15.68 21.46 -16.76
CA LEU A 8 -15.03 20.17 -16.47
C LEU A 8 -15.92 19.28 -15.59
N PHE A 9 -16.57 19.86 -14.59
CA PHE A 9 -17.46 19.15 -13.68
C PHE A 9 -18.81 18.74 -14.28
N SER A 10 -19.14 19.21 -15.49
CA SER A 10 -20.46 18.97 -16.13
C SER A 10 -20.48 17.81 -17.13
N THR A 11 -19.32 17.29 -17.55
CA THR A 11 -19.27 16.23 -18.56
C THR A 11 -19.25 14.85 -17.91
N THR A 12 -20.42 14.24 -17.76
CA THR A 12 -20.61 12.83 -17.34
C THR A 12 -20.69 11.86 -18.53
N VAL A 13 -20.42 12.36 -19.75
CA VAL A 13 -20.55 11.56 -20.99
C VAL A 13 -19.48 10.47 -21.00
N SER A 14 -19.90 9.23 -20.74
CA SER A 14 -19.06 8.04 -20.80
C SER A 14 -19.13 7.37 -22.17
N HIS A 15 -18.12 6.56 -22.49
CA HIS A 15 -18.16 5.67 -23.65
C HIS A 15 -19.32 4.66 -23.53
N PRO A 16 -19.96 4.19 -24.63
CA PRO A 16 -21.11 3.27 -24.56
C PRO A 16 -20.86 1.94 -23.83
N ALA A 17 -19.60 1.51 -23.72
CA ALA A 17 -19.20 0.33 -22.96
C ALA A 17 -19.30 0.51 -21.44
N PHE A 18 -19.43 1.76 -20.95
CA PHE A 18 -19.53 2.09 -19.55
C PHE A 18 -20.89 2.68 -19.20
N GLU A 19 -21.31 2.48 -17.96
CA GLU A 19 -22.43 3.14 -17.35
C GLU A 19 -21.96 4.10 -16.26
N PHE A 20 -22.60 5.26 -16.18
CA PHE A 20 -22.44 6.18 -15.07
C PHE A 20 -23.20 5.64 -13.85
N VAL A 21 -22.52 5.57 -12.71
CA VAL A 21 -23.09 5.05 -11.46
C VAL A 21 -23.47 6.20 -10.53
N SER A 22 -22.52 7.07 -10.22
CA SER A 22 -22.70 8.14 -9.25
C SER A 22 -21.71 9.29 -9.48
N GLN A 23 -22.01 10.43 -8.87
CA GLN A 23 -21.13 11.59 -8.80
C GLN A 23 -21.23 12.17 -7.40
N HIS A 24 -20.09 12.54 -6.82
CA HIS A 24 -20.00 13.19 -5.52
C HIS A 24 -19.06 14.40 -5.59
N SER A 25 -19.51 15.55 -5.07
CA SER A 25 -18.70 16.77 -5.02
C SER A 25 -18.10 16.92 -3.63
N ILE A 26 -16.79 17.08 -3.55
CA ILE A 26 -16.04 17.26 -2.31
C ILE A 26 -15.65 18.73 -2.22
N GLU A 27 -16.42 19.52 -1.47
CA GLU A 27 -16.24 20.97 -1.39
C GLU A 27 -14.87 21.35 -0.81
N SER A 28 -14.43 20.62 0.23
CA SER A 28 -13.17 20.85 0.94
C SER A 28 -11.92 20.71 0.07
N THR A 29 -11.97 19.92 -1.01
CA THR A 29 -10.86 19.76 -1.96
C THR A 29 -11.15 20.29 -3.36
N GLN A 30 -12.37 20.81 -3.59
CA GLN A 30 -12.87 21.25 -4.90
C GLN A 30 -12.76 20.16 -5.99
N ILE A 31 -12.91 18.90 -5.60
CA ILE A 31 -12.85 17.74 -6.48
C ILE A 31 -14.26 17.18 -6.67
N VAL A 32 -14.55 16.74 -7.90
CA VAL A 32 -15.74 15.93 -8.17
C VAL A 32 -15.30 14.51 -8.50
N VAL A 33 -15.76 13.55 -7.70
CA VAL A 33 -15.52 12.12 -7.94
C VAL A 33 -16.69 11.56 -8.73
N GLN A 34 -16.41 10.98 -9.87
CA GLN A 34 -17.39 10.31 -10.73
C GLN A 34 -17.11 8.81 -10.77
N GLN A 35 -18.14 8.00 -10.53
CA GLN A 35 -18.06 6.55 -10.56
C GLN A 35 -18.71 6.00 -11.82
N PHE A 36 -18.02 5.07 -12.47
CA PHE A 36 -18.51 4.37 -13.64
C PHE A 36 -18.27 2.87 -13.50
N GLN A 37 -19.06 2.08 -14.22
CA GLN A 37 -18.90 0.64 -14.31
C GLN A 37 -18.84 0.19 -15.77
N HIS A 38 -17.90 -0.69 -16.09
CA HIS A 38 -17.84 -1.32 -17.41
C HIS A 38 -18.96 -2.37 -17.53
N LYS A 39 -19.81 -2.27 -18.55
CA LYS A 39 -21.05 -3.05 -18.68
C LYS A 39 -20.83 -4.55 -18.84
N ILE A 40 -19.72 -4.96 -19.47
CA ILE A 40 -19.44 -6.38 -19.73
C ILE A 40 -18.68 -7.01 -18.57
N THR A 41 -17.55 -6.42 -18.18
CA THR A 41 -16.67 -7.01 -17.17
C THR A 41 -17.10 -6.66 -15.74
N GLY A 42 -17.84 -5.58 -15.54
CA GLY A 42 -18.16 -5.05 -14.22
C GLY A 42 -17.03 -4.23 -13.56
N ALA A 43 -15.92 -3.99 -14.26
CA ALA A 43 -14.79 -3.21 -13.76
C ALA A 43 -15.24 -1.81 -13.31
N ILE A 44 -14.79 -1.38 -12.13
CA ILE A 44 -15.16 -0.08 -11.55
C ILE A 44 -14.11 0.96 -11.94
N HIS A 45 -14.55 2.17 -12.27
CA HIS A 45 -13.69 3.32 -12.51
C HIS A 45 -14.12 4.52 -11.65
N TYR A 46 -13.20 5.06 -10.85
CA TYR A 46 -13.36 6.34 -10.16
C TYR A 46 -12.52 7.41 -10.87
N HIS A 47 -13.18 8.45 -11.39
CA HIS A 47 -12.52 9.61 -11.97
C HIS A 47 -12.63 10.81 -11.04
N PHE A 48 -11.50 11.32 -10.60
CA PHE A 48 -11.37 12.54 -9.80
C PHE A 48 -11.15 13.70 -10.76
N VAL A 49 -12.25 14.39 -11.06
CA VAL A 49 -12.22 15.58 -11.91
C VAL A 49 -11.52 16.69 -11.12
N ALA A 50 -10.40 17.15 -11.64
CA ALA A 50 -9.64 18.24 -11.05
C ALA A 50 -8.98 19.09 -12.14
N ASN A 51 -9.06 20.41 -12.01
CA ASN A 51 -8.30 21.32 -12.85
C ASN A 51 -6.85 21.42 -12.35
N HIS A 52 -6.14 20.31 -12.44
CA HIS A 52 -4.76 20.16 -11.99
C HIS A 52 -3.84 19.96 -13.19
N LEU A 53 -2.58 20.38 -13.05
CA LEU A 53 -1.59 20.25 -14.11
C LEU A 53 -1.17 18.79 -14.30
N GLU A 54 -0.76 18.16 -13.19
CA GLU A 54 -0.42 16.74 -13.12
C GLU A 54 -1.69 15.88 -13.19
N SER A 55 -1.58 14.78 -13.92
CA SER A 55 -2.62 13.77 -14.03
C SER A 55 -2.09 12.43 -13.54
N ALA A 56 -2.96 11.63 -12.93
CA ALA A 56 -2.57 10.34 -12.37
C ALA A 56 -3.52 9.23 -12.80
N PHE A 57 -2.99 8.02 -12.85
CA PHE A 57 -3.71 6.79 -13.13
C PHE A 57 -3.26 5.72 -12.13
N LEU A 58 -4.19 4.87 -11.73
CA LEU A 58 -3.93 3.64 -11.00
C LEU A 58 -4.92 2.57 -11.46
N VAL A 59 -4.41 1.35 -11.64
CA VAL A 59 -5.24 0.16 -11.66
C VAL A 59 -4.78 -0.76 -10.54
N ALA A 60 -5.73 -1.29 -9.78
CA ALA A 60 -5.46 -2.22 -8.69
C ALA A 60 -6.31 -3.47 -8.81
N PHE A 61 -5.78 -4.57 -8.27
CA PHE A 61 -6.42 -5.87 -8.23
C PHE A 61 -6.49 -6.36 -6.80
N ARG A 62 -7.57 -7.08 -6.48
CA ARG A 62 -7.69 -7.80 -5.21
C ARG A 62 -6.83 -9.05 -5.32
N THR A 63 -5.70 -9.11 -4.63
CA THR A 63 -4.72 -10.20 -4.72
C THR A 63 -4.53 -10.81 -3.34
N GLN A 64 -5.11 -11.99 -3.11
CA GLN A 64 -5.15 -12.62 -1.78
C GLN A 64 -4.29 -13.91 -1.78
N PRO A 65 -2.96 -13.81 -1.57
CA PRO A 65 -2.11 -14.99 -1.43
C PRO A 65 -2.44 -15.77 -0.15
N MET A 66 -2.42 -17.11 -0.26
CA MET A 66 -2.73 -18.03 0.84
C MET A 66 -1.51 -18.89 1.24
N ASP A 67 -0.32 -18.37 0.97
CA ASP A 67 0.98 -18.87 1.39
C ASP A 67 1.98 -17.70 1.42
N SER A 68 3.18 -17.92 1.99
CA SER A 68 4.22 -16.89 2.01
C SER A 68 5.26 -17.12 0.91
N LYS A 69 4.87 -17.69 -0.24
CA LYS A 69 5.78 -17.89 -1.38
C LYS A 69 6.06 -16.60 -2.17
N GLY A 70 5.40 -15.49 -1.82
CA GLY A 70 5.58 -14.20 -2.50
C GLY A 70 4.95 -14.13 -3.89
N VAL A 71 3.94 -14.97 -4.18
CA VAL A 71 3.38 -15.09 -5.54
C VAL A 71 2.79 -13.78 -6.06
N ALA A 72 2.17 -12.97 -5.20
CA ALA A 72 1.62 -11.67 -5.59
C ALA A 72 2.73 -10.67 -5.97
N HIS A 73 3.79 -10.62 -5.16
CA HIS A 73 4.94 -9.74 -5.37
C HIS A 73 5.77 -10.13 -6.60
N ILE A 74 6.04 -11.43 -6.77
CA ILE A 74 6.74 -11.92 -7.96
C ILE A 74 5.91 -11.68 -9.23
N LEU A 75 4.59 -11.80 -9.14
CA LEU A 75 3.72 -11.52 -10.29
C LEU A 75 3.77 -10.04 -10.67
N GLU A 76 3.73 -9.15 -9.68
CA GLU A 76 3.84 -7.70 -9.88
C GLU A 76 5.10 -7.34 -10.69
N HIS A 77 6.26 -7.89 -10.32
CA HIS A 77 7.49 -7.75 -11.12
C HIS A 77 7.35 -8.37 -12.52
N THR A 78 6.88 -9.62 -12.59
CA THR A 78 6.93 -10.41 -13.82
C THR A 78 6.00 -9.87 -14.92
N VAL A 79 4.85 -9.26 -14.56
CA VAL A 79 3.96 -8.65 -15.57
C VAL A 79 4.59 -7.43 -16.25
N LEU A 80 5.57 -6.79 -15.61
CA LEU A 80 6.29 -5.63 -16.12
C LEU A 80 7.50 -5.98 -17.00
N CYS A 81 7.83 -7.27 -17.15
CA CYS A 81 8.98 -7.74 -17.95
C CYS A 81 8.72 -7.81 -19.46
N GLY A 82 7.47 -7.67 -19.91
CA GLY A 82 7.12 -7.71 -21.33
C GLY A 82 5.68 -8.14 -21.56
N SER A 83 5.10 -7.66 -22.66
CA SER A 83 3.69 -7.88 -23.00
C SER A 83 3.49 -8.14 -24.49
N LEU A 84 2.26 -8.48 -24.88
CA LEU A 84 1.93 -8.86 -26.25
C LEU A 84 2.24 -7.76 -27.27
N ASN A 85 1.89 -6.51 -26.97
CA ASN A 85 2.15 -5.37 -27.86
C ASN A 85 3.53 -4.74 -27.64
N PHE A 86 4.15 -4.97 -26.47
CA PHE A 86 5.49 -4.50 -26.14
C PHE A 86 6.38 -5.68 -25.70
N PRO A 87 6.73 -6.61 -26.62
CA PRO A 87 7.48 -7.84 -26.32
C PRO A 87 9.00 -7.59 -26.19
N VAL A 88 9.37 -6.39 -25.77
CA VAL A 88 10.75 -6.04 -25.38
C VAL A 88 10.97 -6.40 -23.93
N ARG A 89 12.23 -6.59 -23.54
CA ARG A 89 12.59 -6.80 -22.15
C ARG A 89 12.36 -5.51 -21.35
N ASP A 90 11.83 -5.66 -20.14
CA ASP A 90 11.69 -4.59 -19.15
C ASP A 90 11.08 -3.28 -19.69
N PRO A 91 9.92 -3.31 -20.38
CA PRO A 91 9.29 -2.13 -20.95
C PRO A 91 9.02 -1.05 -19.90
N PHE A 92 8.71 -1.45 -18.65
CA PHE A 92 8.54 -0.54 -17.52
C PHE A 92 9.78 0.32 -17.28
N PHE A 93 10.96 -0.32 -17.14
CA PHE A 93 12.22 0.40 -16.91
C PHE A 93 12.63 1.25 -18.10
N ALA A 94 12.40 0.76 -19.33
CA ALA A 94 12.67 1.51 -20.54
C ALA A 94 11.79 2.76 -20.66
N MET A 95 10.54 2.70 -20.19
CA MET A 95 9.62 3.83 -20.18
C MET A 95 10.07 4.96 -19.24
N MET A 96 10.78 4.66 -18.14
CA MET A 96 11.29 5.71 -17.24
C MET A 96 12.19 6.72 -17.96
N GLN A 97 12.93 6.29 -18.98
CA GLN A 97 13.81 7.16 -19.79
C GLN A 97 13.10 7.76 -21.02
N ARG A 98 11.87 7.32 -21.33
CA ARG A 98 11.07 7.70 -22.51
C ARG A 98 9.82 8.50 -22.14
N SER A 99 9.75 8.96 -20.90
CA SER A 99 8.59 9.58 -20.27
C SER A 99 8.98 10.82 -19.47
N LEU A 100 8.03 11.74 -19.29
CA LEU A 100 8.12 12.90 -18.38
C LEU A 100 7.33 12.59 -17.10
N ASN A 101 7.28 11.32 -16.71
CA ASN A 101 6.60 10.89 -15.50
C ASN A 101 7.12 11.67 -14.30
N THR A 102 6.19 12.06 -13.44
CA THR A 102 6.46 12.56 -12.10
C THR A 102 6.44 11.42 -11.09
N TYR A 103 5.79 10.30 -11.44
CA TYR A 103 5.79 9.07 -10.67
C TYR A 103 5.49 7.86 -11.57
N MET A 104 6.24 6.78 -11.38
CA MET A 104 5.96 5.46 -11.95
C MET A 104 6.34 4.41 -10.93
N ASN A 105 5.40 3.54 -10.57
CA ASN A 105 5.70 2.43 -9.67
C ASN A 105 4.72 1.27 -9.85
N ALA A 106 4.98 0.19 -9.13
CA ALA A 106 4.05 -0.88 -8.83
C ALA A 106 4.22 -1.27 -7.35
N LEU A 107 3.14 -1.72 -6.72
CA LEU A 107 3.07 -1.89 -5.28
C LEU A 107 2.26 -3.14 -4.94
N THR A 108 2.79 -3.96 -4.05
CA THR A 108 2.10 -5.13 -3.51
C THR A 108 1.85 -4.94 -2.01
N SER A 109 0.57 -4.95 -1.63
CA SER A 109 0.10 -4.98 -0.23
C SER A 109 -0.24 -6.41 0.18
N SER A 110 -0.84 -6.60 1.36
CA SER A 110 -1.27 -7.92 1.84
C SER A 110 -2.39 -8.53 1.00
N ASP A 111 -3.29 -7.72 0.45
CA ASP A 111 -4.52 -8.18 -0.22
C ASP A 111 -4.84 -7.45 -1.54
N TRP A 112 -3.94 -6.57 -2.00
CA TRP A 112 -4.05 -5.90 -3.29
C TRP A 112 -2.68 -5.63 -3.93
N THR A 113 -2.67 -5.57 -5.27
CA THR A 113 -1.53 -5.10 -6.07
C THR A 113 -2.00 -3.93 -6.92
N ALA A 114 -1.23 -2.84 -6.97
CA ALA A 114 -1.57 -1.62 -7.70
C ALA A 114 -0.45 -1.13 -8.60
N PHE A 115 -0.82 -0.56 -9.74
CA PHE A 115 0.09 -0.06 -10.76
C PHE A 115 -0.19 1.43 -11.04
N PRO A 116 0.37 2.33 -10.21
CA PRO A 116 0.23 3.78 -10.37
C PRO A 116 1.26 4.41 -11.33
N PHE A 117 0.82 5.48 -12.01
CA PHE A 117 1.73 6.48 -12.58
C PHE A 117 1.12 7.89 -12.54
N ALA A 118 1.97 8.91 -12.65
CA ALA A 118 1.56 10.30 -12.80
C ALA A 118 2.48 11.04 -13.79
N THR A 119 1.92 12.04 -14.47
CA THR A 119 2.65 12.90 -15.42
C THR A 119 1.90 14.21 -15.67
N GLU A 120 2.63 15.27 -16.00
CA GLU A 120 2.06 16.57 -16.41
C GLU A 120 1.81 16.67 -17.92
N ASN A 121 2.23 15.67 -18.70
CA ASN A 121 2.15 15.68 -20.15
C ASN A 121 1.05 14.73 -20.67
N ASN A 122 0.08 15.28 -21.41
CA ASN A 122 -1.05 14.50 -21.93
C ASN A 122 -0.66 13.40 -22.92
N LYS A 123 0.38 13.59 -23.73
CA LYS A 123 0.87 12.56 -24.65
C LYS A 123 1.55 11.44 -23.86
N ASP A 124 2.37 11.83 -22.89
CA ASP A 124 3.04 10.90 -22.00
C ASP A 124 2.04 10.07 -21.18
N PHE A 125 0.95 10.68 -20.70
CA PHE A 125 -0.13 9.96 -20.01
C PHE A 125 -0.70 8.82 -20.88
N LYS A 126 -0.95 9.09 -22.17
CA LYS A 126 -1.46 8.07 -23.11
C LYS A 126 -0.41 6.99 -23.38
N ASN A 127 0.86 7.37 -23.47
CA ASN A 127 1.97 6.42 -23.66
C ASN A 127 2.09 5.46 -22.48
N LEU A 128 2.14 5.99 -21.26
CA LEU A 128 2.21 5.21 -20.02
C LEU A 128 0.96 4.34 -19.86
N LEU A 129 -0.23 4.88 -20.11
CA LEU A 129 -1.47 4.10 -20.05
C LEU A 129 -1.44 2.89 -20.98
N ALA A 130 -0.97 3.06 -22.23
CA ALA A 130 -0.86 1.96 -23.18
C ALA A 130 0.11 0.87 -22.70
N VAL A 131 1.28 1.24 -22.20
CA VAL A 131 2.29 0.28 -21.71
C VAL A 131 1.80 -0.43 -20.46
N TYR A 132 1.25 0.29 -19.47
CA TYR A 132 0.73 -0.31 -18.23
C TYR A 132 -0.42 -1.28 -18.50
N LEU A 133 -1.42 -0.87 -19.28
CA LEU A 133 -2.58 -1.73 -19.55
C LEU A 133 -2.20 -2.99 -20.33
N ASP A 134 -1.23 -2.90 -21.25
CA ASP A 134 -0.78 -4.08 -21.98
C ASP A 134 0.07 -5.01 -21.12
N ALA A 135 0.96 -4.46 -20.28
CA ALA A 135 1.73 -5.21 -19.28
C ALA A 135 0.81 -6.01 -18.35
N ILE A 136 -0.28 -5.40 -17.88
CA ILE A 136 -1.16 -6.00 -16.88
C ILE A 136 -2.15 -7.00 -17.50
N PHE A 137 -2.78 -6.64 -18.61
CA PHE A 137 -3.87 -7.44 -19.20
C PHE A 137 -3.42 -8.33 -20.37
N SER A 138 -2.18 -8.23 -20.82
CA SER A 138 -1.60 -9.08 -21.86
C SER A 138 -0.09 -9.36 -21.63
N PRO A 139 0.34 -9.72 -20.40
CA PRO A 139 1.74 -10.03 -20.10
C PRO A 139 2.19 -11.32 -20.79
N CYS A 140 3.48 -11.42 -21.06
CA CYS A 140 4.10 -12.65 -21.54
C CYS A 140 4.25 -13.70 -20.43
N ILE A 141 4.50 -13.26 -19.18
CA ILE A 141 4.83 -14.09 -18.00
C ILE A 141 5.71 -15.30 -18.38
N ASN A 142 6.86 -15.04 -18.98
CA ASN A 142 7.68 -16.11 -19.52
C ASN A 142 8.50 -16.81 -18.40
N PRO A 143 8.86 -18.10 -18.53
CA PRO A 143 9.60 -18.82 -17.49
C PRO A 143 10.98 -18.25 -17.15
N LEU A 144 11.64 -17.56 -18.09
CA LEU A 144 12.96 -16.94 -17.86
C LEU A 144 12.84 -15.64 -17.07
N ASP A 145 11.81 -14.83 -17.32
CA ASP A 145 11.48 -13.63 -16.54
C ASP A 145 11.13 -14.04 -15.11
N PHE A 146 10.30 -15.08 -14.93
CA PHE A 146 10.03 -15.65 -13.61
C PHE A 146 11.30 -16.13 -12.89
N ALA A 147 12.21 -16.79 -13.61
CA ALA A 147 13.48 -17.25 -13.05
C ALA A 147 14.43 -16.08 -12.69
N GLN A 148 14.31 -14.93 -13.38
CA GLN A 148 15.05 -13.72 -13.08
C GLN A 148 14.46 -12.99 -11.88
N GLU A 149 13.19 -12.62 -11.96
CA GLU A 149 12.50 -11.77 -11.00
C GLU A 149 12.14 -12.52 -9.72
N GLY A 150 11.64 -13.75 -9.84
CA GLY A 150 11.22 -14.58 -8.72
C GLY A 150 12.37 -15.37 -8.12
N ILE A 151 12.54 -16.60 -8.60
CA ILE A 151 13.46 -17.58 -8.02
C ILE A 151 13.93 -18.61 -9.05
N ARG A 152 15.21 -18.99 -8.95
CA ARG A 152 15.81 -20.10 -9.68
C ARG A 152 16.94 -20.73 -8.90
N VAL A 153 17.27 -21.97 -9.28
CA VAL A 153 18.52 -22.63 -8.91
C VAL A 153 19.52 -22.41 -10.04
N GLU A 154 20.73 -21.97 -9.69
CA GLU A 154 21.84 -21.78 -10.61
C GLU A 154 23.11 -22.42 -10.04
N LEU A 155 23.97 -22.99 -10.89
CA LEU A 155 25.24 -23.55 -10.47
C LEU A 155 26.29 -22.45 -10.31
N ASP A 156 27.02 -22.47 -9.20
CA ASP A 156 28.18 -21.61 -8.98
C ASP A 156 29.42 -22.07 -9.77
N ASN A 157 30.55 -21.36 -9.59
CA ASN A 157 31.81 -21.68 -10.25
C ASN A 157 32.39 -23.06 -9.87
N ASN A 158 31.91 -23.67 -8.78
CA ASN A 158 32.31 -24.98 -8.29
C ASN A 158 31.28 -26.07 -8.67
N ASN A 159 30.32 -25.77 -9.54
CA ASN A 159 29.17 -26.62 -9.88
C ASN A 159 28.26 -26.97 -8.69
N LYS A 160 28.19 -26.11 -7.67
CA LYS A 160 27.25 -26.26 -6.56
C LYS A 160 25.97 -25.46 -6.81
N PRO A 161 24.78 -26.00 -6.48
CA PRO A 161 23.54 -25.27 -6.64
C PRO A 161 23.46 -24.08 -5.66
N THR A 162 22.89 -22.97 -6.13
CA THR A 162 22.64 -21.74 -5.36
C THR A 162 21.28 -21.15 -5.75
N PHE A 163 20.61 -20.48 -4.81
CA PHE A 163 19.38 -19.74 -5.11
C PHE A 163 19.69 -18.33 -5.63
N LYS A 164 18.99 -17.91 -6.69
CA LYS A 164 19.06 -16.55 -7.25
C LYS A 164 17.68 -16.06 -7.66
N GLY A 165 17.47 -14.75 -7.57
CA GLY A 165 16.22 -14.08 -7.96
C GLY A 165 16.20 -12.64 -7.44
N VAL A 166 15.47 -11.73 -8.11
CA VAL A 166 15.36 -10.33 -7.68
C VAL A 166 14.57 -10.25 -6.37
N VAL A 167 13.30 -10.67 -6.38
CA VAL A 167 12.40 -10.64 -5.22
C VAL A 167 12.94 -11.52 -4.09
N PHE A 168 13.53 -12.68 -4.39
CA PHE A 168 14.18 -13.51 -3.37
C PHE A 168 15.25 -12.73 -2.58
N ASN A 169 16.13 -11.99 -3.26
CA ASN A 169 17.16 -11.19 -2.60
C ASN A 169 16.59 -9.92 -1.95
N GLU A 170 15.60 -9.31 -2.57
CA GLU A 170 14.86 -8.18 -2.00
C GLU A 170 14.25 -8.55 -0.66
N MET A 171 13.54 -9.69 -0.57
CA MET A 171 12.90 -10.13 0.66
C MET A 171 13.90 -10.55 1.74
N LYS A 172 15.08 -11.09 1.36
CA LYS A 172 16.19 -11.28 2.31
C LYS A 172 16.67 -9.94 2.88
N GLY A 173 16.76 -8.90 2.05
CA GLY A 173 17.08 -7.54 2.50
C GLY A 173 15.96 -6.93 3.35
N ALA A 174 14.71 -7.07 2.93
CA ALA A 174 13.55 -6.50 3.61
C ALA A 174 13.36 -7.10 5.01
N LEU A 175 13.49 -8.42 5.14
CA LEU A 175 13.39 -9.11 6.41
C LEU A 175 14.66 -9.03 7.25
N SER A 176 15.69 -8.30 6.85
CA SER A 176 16.81 -7.98 7.76
C SER A 176 16.41 -6.99 8.87
N SER A 177 15.34 -6.20 8.65
CA SER A 177 14.82 -5.27 9.65
C SER A 177 14.00 -6.01 10.73
N PRO A 178 14.37 -5.91 12.02
CA PRO A 178 13.59 -6.50 13.11
C PRO A 178 12.15 -5.96 13.14
N SER A 179 11.94 -4.68 12.83
CA SER A 179 10.62 -4.06 12.81
C SER A 179 9.70 -4.68 11.76
N ARG A 180 10.23 -5.01 10.57
CA ARG A 180 9.45 -5.70 9.52
C ARG A 180 9.14 -7.14 9.90
N GLN A 181 10.10 -7.87 10.46
CA GLN A 181 9.83 -9.21 10.97
C GLN A 181 8.79 -9.19 12.08
N LEU A 182 8.87 -8.23 13.02
CA LEU A 182 7.91 -8.04 14.10
C LEU A 182 6.48 -7.86 13.56
N TYR A 183 6.31 -7.01 12.54
CA TYR A 183 5.03 -6.79 11.87
C TYR A 183 4.45 -8.08 11.30
N HIS A 184 5.20 -8.81 10.47
CA HIS A 184 4.68 -10.04 9.86
C HIS A 184 4.41 -11.14 10.89
N ARG A 185 5.26 -11.26 11.94
CA ARG A 185 5.06 -12.27 12.99
C ARG A 185 3.84 -11.96 13.84
N ILE A 186 3.60 -10.70 14.21
CA ILE A 186 2.39 -10.38 14.99
C ILE A 186 1.12 -10.58 14.17
N LEU A 187 1.14 -10.24 12.87
CA LEU A 187 0.00 -10.50 11.99
C LEU A 187 -0.28 -11.99 11.82
N ALA A 188 0.74 -12.85 11.70
CA ALA A 188 0.56 -14.30 11.59
C ALA A 188 -0.10 -14.95 12.83
N TYR A 189 -0.08 -14.30 13.99
CA TYR A 189 -0.81 -14.76 15.19
C TYR A 189 -2.17 -14.10 15.36
N LEU A 190 -2.32 -12.89 14.82
CA LEU A 190 -3.57 -12.13 14.84
C LEU A 190 -4.55 -12.65 13.79
N TYR A 191 -4.04 -13.07 12.65
CA TYR A 191 -4.77 -13.72 11.56
C TYR A 191 -4.30 -15.17 11.45
N SER A 192 -5.25 -16.09 11.38
CA SER A 192 -5.05 -17.54 11.35
C SER A 192 -5.53 -18.20 10.06
N GLU A 193 -6.48 -17.59 9.34
CA GLU A 193 -7.04 -18.17 8.12
C GLU A 193 -6.98 -17.22 6.92
N THR A 194 -7.09 -15.92 7.11
CA THR A 194 -7.14 -14.96 6.00
C THR A 194 -5.76 -14.65 5.40
N THR A 195 -5.74 -14.01 4.23
CA THR A 195 -4.53 -13.61 3.50
C THR A 195 -3.52 -12.83 4.36
N TYR A 196 -3.98 -12.13 5.39
CA TYR A 196 -3.14 -11.32 6.29
C TYR A 196 -2.28 -12.18 7.25
N HIS A 197 -2.56 -13.48 7.36
CA HIS A 197 -1.68 -14.43 8.04
C HIS A 197 -0.33 -14.55 7.34
N TYR A 198 -0.33 -14.42 6.02
CA TYR A 198 0.82 -14.68 5.17
C TYR A 198 1.61 -13.42 4.84
N ASN A 199 2.90 -13.59 4.56
CA ASN A 199 3.71 -12.50 4.02
C ASN A 199 3.55 -12.48 2.49
N SER A 200 2.73 -11.54 1.98
CA SER A 200 2.47 -11.39 0.54
C SER A 200 3.72 -11.02 -0.27
N GLY A 201 4.72 -10.37 0.36
CA GLY A 201 6.03 -10.10 -0.22
C GLY A 201 6.87 -11.36 -0.38
N GLY A 202 6.69 -12.33 0.52
CA GLY A 202 7.30 -13.65 0.51
C GLY A 202 8.35 -13.87 1.62
N GLU A 203 8.30 -15.04 2.24
CA GLU A 203 9.36 -15.51 3.15
C GLU A 203 10.46 -16.18 2.31
N PRO A 204 11.74 -15.80 2.44
CA PRO A 204 12.82 -16.29 1.58
C PRO A 204 12.87 -17.81 1.42
N LEU A 205 12.66 -18.56 2.50
CA LEU A 205 12.63 -20.03 2.45
C LEU A 205 11.38 -20.58 1.75
N GLU A 206 10.24 -19.88 1.76
CA GLU A 206 9.03 -20.33 1.05
C GLU A 206 9.04 -19.91 -0.42
N ILE A 207 9.66 -18.76 -0.74
CA ILE A 207 9.87 -18.31 -2.13
C ILE A 207 10.55 -19.41 -2.96
N THR A 208 11.47 -20.19 -2.38
CA THR A 208 12.16 -21.30 -3.08
C THR A 208 11.23 -22.40 -3.59
N GLU A 209 9.99 -22.46 -3.09
CA GLU A 209 9.00 -23.46 -3.45
C GLU A 209 8.00 -22.97 -4.51
N LEU A 210 8.07 -21.70 -4.92
CA LEU A 210 7.17 -21.14 -5.92
C LEU A 210 7.49 -21.70 -7.32
N LYS A 211 6.44 -22.14 -8.03
CA LYS A 211 6.55 -22.63 -9.40
C LYS A 211 5.92 -21.65 -10.37
N HIS A 212 6.47 -21.60 -11.59
CA HIS A 212 5.95 -20.75 -12.67
C HIS A 212 4.45 -20.98 -12.96
N ASN A 213 3.97 -22.22 -12.91
CA ASN A 213 2.54 -22.50 -13.10
C ASN A 213 1.67 -21.91 -11.97
N GLU A 214 2.15 -21.89 -10.72
CA GLU A 214 1.43 -21.27 -9.61
C GLU A 214 1.30 -19.76 -9.82
N LEU A 215 2.34 -19.12 -10.37
CA LEU A 215 2.31 -17.71 -10.79
C LEU A 215 1.25 -17.44 -11.87
N ILE A 216 1.21 -18.30 -12.89
CA ILE A 216 0.23 -18.21 -13.99
C ILE A 216 -1.20 -18.42 -13.49
N ASP A 217 -1.41 -19.38 -12.59
CA ASP A 217 -2.72 -19.64 -12.01
C ASP A 217 -3.17 -18.50 -11.10
N PHE A 218 -2.24 -17.91 -10.34
CA PHE A 218 -2.50 -16.70 -9.55
C PHE A 218 -2.87 -15.52 -10.44
N TYR A 219 -2.15 -15.30 -11.56
CA TYR A 219 -2.48 -14.27 -12.55
C TYR A 219 -3.89 -14.44 -13.10
N LYS A 220 -4.23 -15.63 -13.61
CA LYS A 220 -5.56 -15.91 -14.18
C LYS A 220 -6.69 -15.67 -13.19
N LYS A 221 -6.47 -15.96 -11.91
CA LYS A 221 -7.46 -15.78 -10.85
C LYS A 221 -7.64 -14.31 -10.46
N HIS A 222 -6.56 -13.55 -10.33
CA HIS A 222 -6.61 -12.22 -9.70
C HIS A 222 -6.58 -11.04 -10.69
N TYR A 223 -5.98 -11.18 -11.87
CA TYR A 223 -5.76 -10.06 -12.81
C TYR A 223 -6.88 -9.90 -13.86
N HIS A 224 -8.04 -10.49 -13.61
CA HIS A 224 -9.22 -10.31 -14.46
C HIS A 224 -9.84 -8.91 -14.23
N PRO A 225 -10.32 -8.18 -15.28
CA PRO A 225 -10.89 -6.85 -15.09
C PRO A 225 -12.10 -6.77 -14.16
N SER A 226 -12.89 -7.84 -14.03
CA SER A 226 -13.98 -7.95 -13.04
C SER A 226 -13.50 -7.84 -11.59
N ASN A 227 -12.22 -8.11 -11.36
CA ASN A 227 -11.57 -8.00 -10.05
C ASN A 227 -10.75 -6.70 -9.92
N ALA A 228 -10.73 -5.85 -10.95
CA ALA A 228 -9.93 -4.64 -11.02
C ALA A 228 -10.69 -3.38 -10.58
N ILE A 229 -9.95 -2.40 -10.10
CA ILE A 229 -10.42 -1.05 -9.80
C ILE A 229 -9.51 -0.06 -10.54
N PHE A 230 -10.12 0.80 -11.35
CA PHE A 230 -9.44 1.87 -12.06
C PHE A 230 -9.67 3.19 -11.32
N MET A 231 -8.62 3.99 -11.19
CA MET A 231 -8.71 5.36 -10.67
C MET A 231 -7.94 6.31 -11.58
N THR A 232 -8.52 7.46 -11.88
CA THR A 232 -7.85 8.53 -12.64
C THR A 232 -8.09 9.89 -12.00
N PHE A 233 -7.13 10.80 -12.18
CA PHE A 233 -7.16 12.14 -11.62
C PHE A 233 -6.68 13.13 -12.67
N GLY A 234 -7.40 14.24 -12.82
CA GLY A 234 -7.01 15.35 -13.66
C GLY A 234 -8.14 15.87 -14.53
N LYS A 235 -7.76 16.48 -15.66
CA LYS A 235 -8.64 17.18 -16.61
C LYS A 235 -9.01 16.35 -17.85
N GLN A 236 -8.71 15.05 -17.83
CA GLN A 236 -8.99 14.16 -18.96
C GLN A 236 -10.50 14.02 -19.19
N SER A 237 -10.88 13.90 -20.46
CA SER A 237 -12.23 13.47 -20.83
C SER A 237 -12.45 12.02 -20.38
N VAL A 238 -13.51 11.77 -19.60
CA VAL A 238 -13.90 10.41 -19.20
C VAL A 238 -14.19 9.55 -20.42
N PHE A 239 -14.82 10.11 -21.46
CA PHE A 239 -15.06 9.39 -22.71
C PHE A 239 -13.74 8.88 -23.32
N ASP A 240 -12.71 9.73 -23.38
CA ASP A 240 -11.40 9.38 -23.96
C ASP A 240 -10.66 8.36 -23.09
N LEU A 241 -10.80 8.44 -21.77
CA LEU A 241 -10.25 7.45 -20.84
C LEU A 241 -10.92 6.09 -21.05
N HIS A 242 -12.24 6.05 -21.10
CA HIS A 242 -13.00 4.83 -21.32
C HIS A 242 -12.75 4.21 -22.69
N GLU A 243 -12.63 5.02 -23.74
CA GLU A 243 -12.24 4.54 -25.08
C GLU A 243 -10.86 3.89 -25.05
N GLN A 244 -9.90 4.47 -24.33
CA GLN A 244 -8.57 3.87 -24.14
C GLN A 244 -8.64 2.57 -23.34
N PHE A 245 -9.33 2.55 -22.20
CA PHE A 245 -9.49 1.34 -21.38
C PHE A 245 -10.12 0.20 -22.18
N GLU A 246 -11.18 0.52 -22.93
CA GLU A 246 -11.89 -0.44 -23.78
C GLU A 246 -10.98 -1.00 -24.87
N ASN A 247 -10.27 -0.12 -25.59
CA ASN A 247 -9.45 -0.53 -26.72
C ASN A 247 -8.15 -1.25 -26.34
N LEU A 248 -7.50 -0.83 -25.26
CA LEU A 248 -6.21 -1.37 -24.81
C LEU A 248 -6.39 -2.65 -24.00
N ALA A 249 -7.47 -2.76 -23.21
CA ALA A 249 -7.67 -3.87 -22.28
C ALA A 249 -9.06 -4.51 -22.35
N LEU A 250 -10.13 -3.78 -21.99
CA LEU A 250 -11.36 -4.39 -21.48
C LEU A 250 -12.18 -5.18 -22.51
N LYS A 251 -12.18 -4.78 -23.79
CA LYS A 251 -12.96 -5.46 -24.86
C LYS A 251 -12.53 -6.91 -25.12
N LYS A 252 -11.35 -7.30 -24.64
CA LYS A 252 -10.79 -8.66 -24.75
C LYS A 252 -11.45 -9.64 -23.77
N PHE A 253 -12.20 -9.14 -22.79
CA PHE A 253 -12.70 -9.92 -21.65
C PHE A 253 -14.23 -9.99 -21.61
N ASN A 254 -14.73 -11.12 -21.14
CA ASN A 254 -16.11 -11.26 -20.70
C ASN A 254 -16.21 -10.98 -19.20
N ARG A 255 -17.40 -11.15 -18.60
CA ARG A 255 -17.52 -11.14 -17.14
C ARG A 255 -16.76 -12.32 -16.53
N GLY A 256 -15.93 -12.04 -15.54
CA GLY A 256 -15.20 -13.03 -14.76
C GLY A 256 -15.58 -12.96 -13.28
N GLU A 257 -14.73 -13.55 -12.44
CA GLU A 257 -14.90 -13.57 -11.00
C GLU A 257 -14.46 -12.24 -10.37
N THR A 258 -15.18 -11.84 -9.31
CA THR A 258 -14.81 -10.74 -8.42
C THR A 258 -14.54 -11.33 -7.06
N LEU A 259 -13.37 -11.03 -6.47
CA LEU A 259 -12.98 -11.59 -5.18
C LEU A 259 -13.48 -10.71 -4.03
N PHE A 260 -13.74 -11.35 -2.89
CA PHE A 260 -14.24 -10.71 -1.67
C PHE A 260 -13.39 -11.14 -0.48
N SER A 261 -13.06 -10.20 0.40
CA SER A 261 -12.44 -10.49 1.69
C SER A 261 -13.48 -11.10 2.64
N ILE A 262 -13.01 -11.95 3.55
CA ILE A 262 -13.83 -12.56 4.59
C ILE A 262 -13.32 -12.16 5.98
N PRO A 263 -14.20 -12.08 7.00
CA PRO A 263 -13.77 -11.82 8.37
C PRO A 263 -12.90 -12.95 8.91
N GLU A 264 -11.93 -12.61 9.75
CA GLU A 264 -11.06 -13.55 10.45
C GLU A 264 -11.81 -14.24 11.60
N PRO A 265 -11.64 -15.57 11.76
CA PRO A 265 -12.09 -16.29 12.94
C PRO A 265 -11.62 -15.67 14.25
N ARG A 266 -12.55 -15.41 15.18
CA ARG A 266 -12.24 -14.74 16.44
C ARG A 266 -11.50 -15.65 17.41
N LEU A 267 -10.45 -15.11 18.06
CA LEU A 267 -9.77 -15.83 19.14
C LEU A 267 -10.65 -15.93 20.39
N ALA A 268 -10.82 -17.15 20.89
CA ALA A 268 -11.57 -17.40 22.12
C ALA A 268 -10.89 -16.83 23.37
N GLN A 269 -9.56 -16.70 23.36
CA GLN A 269 -8.76 -16.15 24.45
C GLN A 269 -7.54 -15.40 23.88
N PRO A 270 -7.02 -14.38 24.59
CA PRO A 270 -5.79 -13.72 24.20
C PRO A 270 -4.63 -14.71 24.06
N LYS A 271 -3.77 -14.48 23.07
CA LYS A 271 -2.55 -15.27 22.85
C LYS A 271 -1.34 -14.51 23.36
N GLN A 272 -0.39 -15.24 23.95
CA GLN A 272 0.96 -14.75 24.22
C GLN A 272 1.94 -15.65 23.48
N GLN A 273 2.89 -15.06 22.77
CA GLN A 273 3.87 -15.78 21.96
C GLN A 273 5.26 -15.21 22.16
N ILE A 274 6.26 -16.08 22.06
CA ILE A 274 7.67 -15.70 22.07
C ILE A 274 8.25 -16.13 20.73
N GLU A 275 8.82 -15.17 20.02
CA GLU A 275 9.51 -15.39 18.76
C GLU A 275 10.88 -14.73 18.84
N SER A 276 11.83 -15.21 18.04
CA SER A 276 13.16 -14.60 17.98
C SER A 276 13.37 -13.78 16.71
N TYR A 277 14.38 -12.92 16.70
CA TYR A 277 14.84 -12.23 15.51
C TYR A 277 16.36 -12.24 15.43
N ALA A 278 16.86 -12.20 14.21
CA ALA A 278 18.29 -12.27 13.97
C ALA A 278 18.97 -10.95 14.33
N ILE A 279 20.05 -11.03 15.10
CA ILE A 279 20.96 -9.92 15.38
C ILE A 279 22.41 -10.41 15.32
N ASP A 280 23.34 -9.53 14.96
CA ASP A 280 24.78 -9.81 15.03
C ASP A 280 25.37 -8.98 16.19
N ASP A 281 25.18 -9.47 17.41
CA ASP A 281 25.68 -8.82 18.63
C ASP A 281 25.84 -9.85 19.76
N ASP A 282 26.90 -9.71 20.55
CA ASP A 282 27.21 -10.57 21.69
C ASP A 282 26.35 -10.21 22.92
N ASP A 283 25.97 -8.94 23.08
CA ASP A 283 25.12 -8.47 24.17
C ASP A 283 23.66 -8.44 23.73
N LEU A 284 22.86 -9.39 24.23
CA LEU A 284 21.44 -9.49 23.89
C LEU A 284 20.54 -8.71 24.86
N SER A 285 21.10 -8.05 25.87
CA SER A 285 20.32 -7.29 26.85
C SER A 285 19.70 -6.03 26.23
N ASN A 286 18.50 -5.66 26.72
CA ASN A 286 17.78 -4.45 26.34
C ASN A 286 17.56 -4.35 24.82
N LYS A 287 17.21 -5.46 24.19
CA LYS A 287 16.98 -5.58 22.74
C LYS A 287 15.69 -6.33 22.39
N THR A 288 14.91 -6.72 23.39
CA THR A 288 13.60 -7.34 23.15
C THR A 288 12.59 -6.28 22.73
N TYR A 289 11.75 -6.61 21.76
CA TYR A 289 10.53 -5.87 21.46
C TYR A 289 9.36 -6.54 22.17
N LEU A 290 8.50 -5.73 22.79
CA LEU A 290 7.24 -6.21 23.36
C LEU A 290 6.12 -5.53 22.59
N ALA A 291 5.29 -6.30 21.91
CA ALA A 291 4.21 -5.78 21.06
C ALA A 291 2.88 -6.41 21.46
N LEU A 292 1.89 -5.55 21.73
CA LEU A 292 0.52 -5.94 22.02
C LEU A 292 -0.36 -5.46 20.87
N SER A 293 -1.21 -6.33 20.34
CA SER A 293 -2.03 -6.00 19.17
C SER A 293 -3.41 -6.62 19.25
N TRP A 294 -4.38 -5.91 18.68
CA TRP A 294 -5.80 -6.28 18.67
C TRP A 294 -6.33 -6.33 17.26
N LEU A 295 -7.18 -7.30 16.98
CA LEU A 295 -8.01 -7.30 15.78
C LEU A 295 -9.28 -6.51 16.09
N LEU A 296 -9.58 -5.56 15.23
CA LEU A 296 -10.74 -4.68 15.31
C LEU A 296 -11.76 -5.06 14.23
N PRO A 297 -12.95 -4.44 14.21
CA PRO A 297 -13.92 -4.59 13.11
C PRO A 297 -13.39 -4.07 11.77
N THR A 298 -14.17 -4.31 10.71
CA THR A 298 -13.91 -3.76 9.37
C THR A 298 -14.17 -2.26 9.33
N THR A 299 -13.71 -1.62 8.25
CA THR A 299 -13.91 -0.18 8.05
C THR A 299 -15.34 0.19 7.62
N ASP A 300 -16.23 -0.77 7.36
CA ASP A 300 -17.57 -0.52 6.76
C ASP A 300 -18.41 0.50 7.56
N ASP A 301 -18.42 0.37 8.89
CA ASP A 301 -19.04 1.34 9.79
C ASP A 301 -18.16 2.59 9.92
N ILE A 302 -18.56 3.66 9.23
CA ILE A 302 -17.79 4.90 9.15
C ILE A 302 -17.72 5.66 10.48
N GLU A 303 -18.80 5.64 11.27
CA GLU A 303 -18.82 6.28 12.60
C GLU A 303 -17.83 5.55 13.51
N LEU A 304 -17.83 4.22 13.48
CA LEU A 304 -16.91 3.40 14.26
C LEU A 304 -15.46 3.54 13.79
N TRP A 305 -15.19 3.50 12.49
CA TRP A 305 -13.86 3.72 11.91
C TRP A 305 -13.28 5.07 12.35
N PHE A 306 -14.07 6.14 12.23
CA PHE A 306 -13.63 7.47 12.64
C PHE A 306 -13.48 7.58 14.17
N GLY A 307 -14.34 6.90 14.93
CA GLY A 307 -14.19 6.71 16.37
C GLY A 307 -12.86 6.06 16.75
N PHE A 308 -12.41 5.03 16.02
CA PHE A 308 -11.10 4.41 16.23
C PHE A 308 -9.94 5.33 15.87
N ARG A 309 -10.08 6.19 14.84
CA ARG A 309 -9.05 7.20 14.55
C ARG A 309 -8.90 8.19 15.70
N ILE A 310 -10.00 8.69 16.25
CA ILE A 310 -9.99 9.57 17.42
C ILE A 310 -9.42 8.83 18.63
N MET A 311 -9.86 7.59 18.90
CA MET A 311 -9.34 6.76 19.97
C MET A 311 -7.81 6.59 19.85
N SER A 312 -7.30 6.26 18.65
CA SER A 312 -5.87 6.11 18.41
C SER A 312 -5.12 7.42 18.65
N GLY A 313 -5.67 8.55 18.22
CA GLY A 313 -5.11 9.88 18.49
C GLY A 313 -5.05 10.19 19.98
N ILE A 314 -6.13 9.95 20.73
CA ILE A 314 -6.16 10.16 22.18
C ILE A 314 -5.10 9.31 22.88
N LEU A 315 -4.90 8.07 22.43
CA LEU A 315 -3.95 7.17 23.06
C LEU A 315 -2.50 7.53 22.70
N LEU A 316 -2.23 7.93 21.45
CA LEU A 316 -0.88 7.87 20.87
C LEU A 316 -0.38 9.12 20.12
N GLN A 317 -1.19 10.17 19.90
CA GLN A 317 -0.86 11.28 18.99
C GLN A 317 0.44 12.01 19.35
N ASP A 318 0.66 12.28 20.63
CA ASP A 318 1.79 13.07 21.12
C ASP A 318 2.32 12.57 22.46
N SER A 319 3.43 13.14 22.95
CA SER A 319 4.04 12.76 24.23
C SER A 319 3.16 13.02 25.47
N ALA A 320 2.07 13.79 25.35
CA ALA A 320 1.10 13.99 26.42
C ALA A 320 -0.05 12.96 26.37
N SER A 321 -0.20 12.26 25.25
CA SER A 321 -1.17 11.18 25.09
C SER A 321 -0.83 10.04 26.05
N PRO A 322 -1.78 9.55 26.86
CA PRO A 322 -1.49 8.71 28.02
C PRO A 322 -0.78 7.38 27.70
N LEU A 323 -1.16 6.71 26.61
CA LEU A 323 -0.47 5.48 26.21
C LEU A 323 0.91 5.81 25.65
N GLN A 324 1.05 6.84 24.82
CA GLN A 324 2.36 7.29 24.32
C GLN A 324 3.32 7.66 25.46
N TYR A 325 2.83 8.44 26.44
CA TYR A 325 3.58 8.84 27.62
C TYR A 325 4.09 7.61 28.38
N PHE A 326 3.22 6.63 28.62
CA PHE A 326 3.62 5.37 29.25
C PHE A 326 4.71 4.65 28.45
N LEU A 327 4.52 4.48 27.14
CA LEU A 327 5.49 3.79 26.28
C LEU A 327 6.85 4.51 26.22
N GLN A 328 6.87 5.84 26.42
CA GLN A 328 8.08 6.67 26.47
C GLN A 328 8.76 6.67 27.85
N THR A 329 8.05 6.37 28.94
CA THR A 329 8.53 6.57 30.32
C THR A 329 8.58 5.29 31.16
N CYS A 330 8.10 4.15 30.65
CA CYS A 330 8.27 2.87 31.32
C CYS A 330 9.75 2.58 31.58
N ASN A 331 10.09 2.12 32.78
CA ASN A 331 11.47 2.02 33.25
C ASN A 331 12.22 0.75 32.78
N TYR A 332 11.55 -0.13 32.04
CA TYR A 332 12.07 -1.41 31.56
C TYR A 332 12.23 -1.47 30.04
N ALA A 333 11.99 -0.38 29.32
CA ALA A 333 12.26 -0.28 27.89
C ALA A 333 12.94 1.05 27.56
N VAL A 334 13.61 1.11 26.40
CA VAL A 334 14.37 2.30 25.99
C VAL A 334 13.46 3.33 25.31
N SER A 335 12.50 2.86 24.51
CA SER A 335 11.63 3.74 23.72
C SER A 335 10.36 3.00 23.25
N PRO A 336 9.35 3.73 22.75
CA PRO A 336 8.26 3.12 22.00
C PRO A 336 8.78 2.31 20.81
N GLY A 337 8.11 1.19 20.53
CA GLY A 337 8.44 0.30 19.44
C GLY A 337 7.90 0.79 18.10
N PRO A 338 8.21 0.08 17.00
CA PRO A 338 7.85 0.50 15.65
C PRO A 338 6.38 0.27 15.29
N LEU A 339 5.63 -0.49 16.09
CA LEU A 339 4.22 -0.80 15.86
C LEU A 339 3.34 -0.02 16.84
N LEU A 340 2.73 1.06 16.37
CA LEU A 340 1.91 1.96 17.17
C LEU A 340 0.67 2.41 16.38
N GLY A 341 -0.47 2.40 17.06
CA GLY A 341 -1.71 3.01 16.56
C GLY A 341 -2.57 2.09 15.71
N LEU A 342 -3.54 2.72 15.07
CA LEU A 342 -4.49 2.09 14.18
C LEU A 342 -3.85 1.79 12.81
N ASN A 343 -4.00 0.57 12.33
CA ASN A 343 -3.85 0.20 10.94
C ASN A 343 -5.23 -0.14 10.38
N ASP A 344 -5.70 0.68 9.45
CA ASP A 344 -7.01 0.59 8.82
C ASP A 344 -6.94 0.20 7.33
N GLN A 345 -5.81 -0.34 6.90
CA GLN A 345 -5.56 -0.70 5.50
C GLN A 345 -5.99 -2.14 5.16
N ASN A 346 -6.04 -3.03 6.15
CA ASN A 346 -6.54 -4.40 6.01
C ASN A 346 -8.08 -4.43 6.09
N TYR A 347 -8.69 -5.54 5.66
CA TYR A 347 -10.15 -5.71 5.67
C TYR A 347 -10.74 -5.51 7.07
N GLU A 348 -10.13 -6.15 8.06
CA GLU A 348 -10.35 -5.87 9.47
C GLU A 348 -9.21 -5.01 9.99
N MET A 349 -9.54 -3.96 10.72
CA MET A 349 -8.53 -3.04 11.25
C MET A 349 -7.72 -3.73 12.36
N THR A 350 -6.54 -3.18 12.67
CA THR A 350 -5.74 -3.61 13.81
C THR A 350 -5.29 -2.41 14.62
N PHE A 351 -5.15 -2.60 15.94
CA PHE A 351 -4.52 -1.60 16.81
C PHE A 351 -3.27 -2.19 17.43
N HIS A 352 -2.20 -1.42 17.47
CA HIS A 352 -0.90 -1.85 17.97
C HIS A 352 -0.38 -0.92 19.06
N CYS A 353 0.25 -1.48 20.09
CA CYS A 353 1.18 -0.75 20.93
C CYS A 353 2.42 -1.59 21.21
N SER A 354 3.59 -0.98 21.14
CA SER A 354 4.85 -1.70 21.37
C SER A 354 5.90 -0.83 22.05
N VAL A 355 6.85 -1.48 22.72
CA VAL A 355 8.10 -0.90 23.20
C VAL A 355 9.28 -1.67 22.63
N GLN A 356 10.42 -1.01 22.53
CA GLN A 356 11.70 -1.61 22.14
C GLN A 356 12.79 -1.31 23.16
N GLY A 357 13.76 -2.21 23.21
CA GLY A 357 14.86 -2.12 24.15
C GLY A 357 14.53 -2.65 25.54
N ALA A 358 13.62 -3.62 25.63
CA ALA A 358 13.26 -4.30 26.87
C ALA A 358 13.99 -5.65 27.02
N ASN A 359 13.65 -6.40 28.06
CA ASN A 359 14.06 -7.79 28.23
C ASN A 359 12.82 -8.73 28.32
N PRO A 360 12.98 -10.04 28.05
CA PRO A 360 11.86 -10.98 27.99
C PRO A 360 11.04 -11.07 29.28
N GLU A 361 11.69 -10.94 30.44
CA GLU A 361 11.06 -10.95 31.77
C GLU A 361 10.12 -9.75 32.00
N ASN A 362 10.22 -8.70 31.19
CA ASN A 362 9.35 -7.53 31.30
C ASN A 362 8.00 -7.72 30.58
N SER A 363 7.80 -8.82 29.85
CA SER A 363 6.61 -9.05 29.01
C SER A 363 5.29 -9.05 29.79
N GLU A 364 5.23 -9.72 30.94
CA GLU A 364 4.03 -9.75 31.77
C GLU A 364 3.74 -8.38 32.39
N GLN A 365 4.78 -7.68 32.87
CA GLN A 365 4.65 -6.34 33.43
C GLN A 365 4.16 -5.34 32.37
N PHE A 366 4.70 -5.41 31.15
CA PHE A 366 4.25 -4.60 30.03
C PHE A 366 2.76 -4.78 29.73
N LEU A 367 2.30 -6.03 29.67
CA LEU A 367 0.88 -6.31 29.49
C LEU A 367 0.02 -5.69 30.60
N ILE A 368 0.41 -5.90 31.87
CA ILE A 368 -0.33 -5.38 33.02
C ILE A 368 -0.39 -3.85 32.97
N ASP A 369 0.72 -3.18 32.70
CA ASP A 369 0.79 -1.73 32.70
C ASP A 369 -0.02 -1.12 31.55
N VAL A 370 0.06 -1.68 30.34
CA VAL A 370 -0.77 -1.23 29.20
C VAL A 370 -2.25 -1.37 29.54
N ILE A 371 -2.67 -2.51 30.10
CA ILE A 371 -4.07 -2.73 30.47
C ILE A 371 -4.52 -1.78 31.57
N ASN A 372 -3.66 -1.47 32.55
CA ASN A 372 -3.96 -0.49 33.59
C ASN A 372 -4.13 0.93 33.01
N VAL A 373 -3.24 1.35 32.11
CA VAL A 373 -3.35 2.65 31.41
C VAL A 373 -4.66 2.72 30.63
N LEU A 374 -4.97 1.70 29.82
CA LEU A 374 -6.22 1.64 29.07
C LEU A 374 -7.46 1.66 29.98
N SER A 375 -7.40 0.96 31.12
CA SER A 375 -8.50 0.91 32.10
C SER A 375 -8.73 2.27 32.78
N ASP A 376 -7.67 2.99 33.16
CA ASP A 376 -7.81 4.34 33.72
C ASP A 376 -8.46 5.30 32.72
N ILE A 377 -8.06 5.23 31.45
CA ILE A 377 -8.64 6.07 30.39
C ILE A 377 -10.10 5.70 30.14
N ALA A 378 -10.41 4.40 30.04
CA ALA A 378 -11.77 3.92 29.79
C ALA A 378 -12.75 4.23 30.94
N SER A 379 -12.25 4.42 32.17
CA SER A 379 -13.08 4.66 33.36
C SER A 379 -13.72 6.05 33.44
N LYS A 380 -13.33 6.98 32.57
CA LYS A 380 -13.72 8.40 32.61
C LYS A 380 -13.98 8.96 31.22
N PRO A 381 -14.80 10.03 31.08
CA PRO A 381 -15.00 10.69 29.79
C PRO A 381 -13.69 11.33 29.32
N ILE A 382 -13.48 11.35 28.01
CA ILE A 382 -12.31 11.98 27.38
C ILE A 382 -12.48 13.51 27.38
N ASP A 383 -11.37 14.24 27.56
CA ASP A 383 -11.37 15.71 27.43
C ASP A 383 -11.79 16.13 26.01
N LEU A 384 -12.90 16.86 25.93
CA LEU A 384 -13.44 17.38 24.66
C LEU A 384 -12.44 18.29 23.94
N LYS A 385 -11.54 18.98 24.65
CA LYS A 385 -10.50 19.79 23.99
C LYS A 385 -9.50 18.94 23.22
N ALA A 386 -9.15 17.76 23.75
CA ALA A 386 -8.28 16.82 23.06
C ALA A 386 -8.97 16.27 21.81
N VAL A 387 -10.26 15.94 21.92
CA VAL A 387 -11.09 15.53 20.77
C VAL A 387 -11.14 16.64 19.71
N ASP A 388 -11.46 17.88 20.08
CA ASP A 388 -11.54 19.01 19.16
C ASP A 388 -10.20 19.25 18.43
N ALA A 389 -9.07 19.14 19.14
CA ALA A 389 -7.74 19.26 18.56
C ALA A 389 -7.46 18.15 17.52
N LEU A 390 -7.82 16.90 17.83
CA LEU A 390 -7.66 15.78 16.91
C LEU A 390 -8.55 15.90 15.67
N LEU A 391 -9.80 16.33 15.86
CA LEU A 391 -10.71 16.60 14.75
C LEU A 391 -10.17 17.68 13.82
N HIS A 392 -9.62 18.76 14.39
CA HIS A 392 -9.00 19.82 13.62
C HIS A 392 -7.75 19.33 12.85
N GLN A 393 -6.92 18.50 13.48
CA GLN A 393 -5.76 17.88 12.84
C GLN A 393 -6.17 16.99 11.64
N ILE A 394 -7.20 16.17 11.82
CA ILE A 394 -7.74 15.32 10.74
C ILE A 394 -8.30 16.16 9.58
N GLU A 395 -8.98 17.27 9.88
CA GLU A 395 -9.47 18.23 8.87
C GLU A 395 -8.31 18.87 8.09
N LEU A 396 -7.22 19.23 8.78
CA LEU A 396 -6.01 19.77 8.17
C LEU A 396 -5.36 18.75 7.22
N GLU A 397 -5.17 17.51 7.67
CA GLU A 397 -4.59 16.42 6.88
C GLU A 397 -5.40 16.10 5.62
N GLN A 398 -6.74 16.23 5.68
CA GLN A 398 -7.60 16.04 4.52
C GLN A 398 -7.37 17.11 3.45
N ARG A 399 -7.15 18.36 3.86
CA ARG A 399 -7.01 19.51 2.95
C ARG A 399 -5.58 19.69 2.46
N GLU A 400 -4.60 19.18 3.19
CA GLU A 400 -3.19 19.34 2.86
C GLU A 400 -2.81 18.72 1.51
N ILE A 401 -2.26 19.58 0.64
CA ILE A 401 -1.57 19.19 -0.60
C ILE A 401 -0.07 19.16 -0.29
N SER A 402 0.46 17.97 -0.04
CA SER A 402 1.87 17.74 0.26
C SER A 402 2.65 17.38 -1.01
N SER A 403 3.98 17.55 -0.98
CA SER A 403 4.87 17.31 -2.13
C SER A 403 5.59 15.96 -2.11
N ASP A 404 5.23 15.07 -1.18
CA ASP A 404 5.84 13.74 -1.00
C ASP A 404 5.38 12.72 -2.06
N MET A 405 4.17 12.89 -2.59
CA MET A 405 3.59 12.07 -3.65
C MET A 405 2.67 12.93 -4.52
N PRO A 406 2.53 12.64 -5.84
CA PRO A 406 1.48 13.22 -6.67
C PRO A 406 0.12 13.23 -5.98
N TYR A 407 -0.54 14.40 -5.97
CA TYR A 407 -1.76 14.59 -5.18
C TYR A 407 -2.88 13.61 -5.58
N GLY A 408 -3.02 13.32 -6.88
CA GLY A 408 -3.98 12.33 -7.37
C GLY A 408 -3.73 10.93 -6.82
N LEU A 409 -2.46 10.51 -6.70
CA LEU A 409 -2.11 9.21 -6.12
C LEU A 409 -2.39 9.16 -4.61
N LYS A 410 -2.11 10.25 -3.87
CA LYS A 410 -2.45 10.37 -2.44
C LYS A 410 -3.95 10.15 -2.22
N LEU A 411 -4.80 10.73 -3.08
CA LEU A 411 -6.24 10.53 -3.05
C LEU A 411 -6.65 9.09 -3.37
N PHE A 412 -6.03 8.46 -4.38
CA PHE A 412 -6.30 7.06 -4.71
C PHE A 412 -6.00 6.14 -3.54
N PHE A 413 -4.80 6.22 -2.96
CA PHE A 413 -4.41 5.36 -1.85
C PHE A 413 -5.27 5.57 -0.60
N LYS A 414 -5.75 6.79 -0.35
CA LYS A 414 -6.69 7.07 0.75
C LYS A 414 -7.99 6.27 0.65
N GLY A 415 -8.49 6.02 -0.57
CA GLY A 415 -9.75 5.29 -0.79
C GLY A 415 -9.59 3.87 -1.33
N LEU A 416 -8.37 3.46 -1.70
CA LEU A 416 -8.12 2.19 -2.37
C LEU A 416 -8.54 1.00 -1.51
N SER A 417 -8.15 0.97 -0.23
CA SER A 417 -8.48 -0.13 0.68
C SER A 417 -10.00 -0.36 0.76
N ARG A 418 -10.79 0.69 0.97
CA ARG A 418 -12.28 0.60 0.97
C ARG A 418 -12.83 0.07 -0.35
N ALA A 419 -12.33 0.58 -1.47
CA ALA A 419 -12.78 0.13 -2.78
C ALA A 419 -12.42 -1.35 -3.05
N ILE A 420 -11.24 -1.81 -2.60
CA ILE A 420 -10.80 -3.21 -2.63
C ILE A 420 -11.75 -4.10 -1.81
N HIS A 421 -12.22 -3.61 -0.66
CA HIS A 421 -13.16 -4.33 0.21
C HIS A 421 -14.63 -4.14 -0.12
N HIS A 422 -14.94 -3.47 -1.23
CA HIS A 422 -16.33 -3.18 -1.67
C HIS A 422 -17.11 -2.26 -0.72
N HIS A 423 -16.41 -1.50 0.12
CA HIS A 423 -16.99 -0.40 0.90
C HIS A 423 -16.97 0.88 0.06
N ASP A 424 -17.85 1.84 0.40
CA ASP A 424 -17.91 3.13 -0.31
C ASP A 424 -16.67 4.00 0.00
N PRO A 425 -15.79 4.29 -0.98
CA PRO A 425 -14.60 5.09 -0.74
C PRO A 425 -14.90 6.60 -0.63
N ILE A 426 -16.10 7.07 -1.00
CA ILE A 426 -16.48 8.49 -0.82
C ILE A 426 -16.33 8.90 0.64
N GLN A 427 -16.65 8.01 1.58
CA GLN A 427 -16.66 8.30 3.02
C GLN A 427 -15.28 8.60 3.63
N VAL A 428 -14.17 8.31 2.92
CA VAL A 428 -12.82 8.68 3.36
C VAL A 428 -12.23 9.85 2.57
N TRP A 429 -12.77 10.14 1.38
CA TRP A 429 -12.41 11.32 0.62
C TRP A 429 -13.16 12.56 1.12
N ASP A 430 -14.44 12.40 1.46
CA ASP A 430 -15.30 13.43 2.05
C ASP A 430 -15.70 13.03 3.48
N ILE A 431 -14.93 13.54 4.45
CA ILE A 431 -15.16 13.26 5.87
C ILE A 431 -15.92 14.38 6.59
N ASP A 432 -16.30 15.47 5.90
CA ASP A 432 -16.91 16.65 6.55
C ASP A 432 -18.21 16.25 7.28
N HIS A 433 -19.05 15.45 6.60
CA HIS A 433 -20.27 14.92 7.20
C HIS A 433 -20.01 13.91 8.34
N VAL A 434 -18.94 13.12 8.24
CA VAL A 434 -18.54 12.13 9.25
C VAL A 434 -18.08 12.85 10.52
N ILE A 435 -17.30 13.93 10.37
CA ILE A 435 -16.85 14.77 11.49
C ILE A 435 -18.06 15.31 12.25
N ASP A 436 -19.07 15.83 11.56
CA ASP A 436 -20.27 16.38 12.20
C ASP A 436 -21.08 15.30 12.94
N GLN A 437 -21.23 14.11 12.34
CA GLN A 437 -21.88 12.96 12.98
C GLN A 437 -21.15 12.55 14.25
N VAL A 438 -19.82 12.44 14.19
CA VAL A 438 -18.99 12.02 15.32
C VAL A 438 -18.95 13.08 16.42
N LYS A 439 -18.85 14.37 16.07
CA LYS A 439 -18.98 15.47 17.04
C LYS A 439 -20.30 15.40 17.80
N LYS A 440 -21.40 15.14 17.08
CA LYS A 440 -22.73 14.96 17.69
C LYS A 440 -22.75 13.72 18.59
N LYS A 441 -22.20 12.59 18.13
CA LYS A 441 -22.13 11.34 18.89
C LYS A 441 -21.40 11.52 20.22
N ILE A 442 -20.24 12.18 20.20
CA ILE A 442 -19.43 12.45 21.41
C ILE A 442 -20.16 13.41 22.36
N LYS A 443 -20.90 14.39 21.83
CA LYS A 443 -21.71 15.31 22.64
C LYS A 443 -22.89 14.61 23.32
N ASP A 444 -23.56 13.72 22.59
CA ASP A 444 -24.74 12.99 23.08
C ASP A 444 -24.35 11.83 24.01
N ASP A 445 -23.17 11.22 23.80
CA ASP A 445 -22.58 10.17 24.63
C ASP A 445 -21.10 10.48 24.95
N PRO A 446 -20.83 11.24 26.04
CA PRO A 446 -19.47 11.62 26.42
C PRO A 446 -18.54 10.45 26.79
N LEU A 447 -19.10 9.26 27.03
CA LEU A 447 -18.34 8.04 27.30
C LEU A 447 -18.09 7.21 26.04
N TRP A 448 -18.61 7.61 24.87
CA TRP A 448 -18.55 6.79 23.66
C TRP A 448 -17.12 6.36 23.30
N ILE A 449 -16.16 7.28 23.29
CA ILE A 449 -14.74 6.94 23.00
C ILE A 449 -14.13 6.05 24.09
N SER A 450 -14.43 6.32 25.37
CA SER A 450 -14.00 5.49 26.49
C SER A 450 -14.57 4.07 26.38
N ASN A 451 -15.82 3.94 25.92
CA ASN A 451 -16.46 2.66 25.63
C ASN A 451 -15.82 1.94 24.44
N LEU A 452 -15.27 2.66 23.44
CA LEU A 452 -14.49 2.01 22.37
C LEU A 452 -13.24 1.33 22.93
N ILE A 453 -12.53 1.99 23.86
CA ILE A 453 -11.37 1.39 24.56
C ILE A 453 -11.82 0.17 25.36
N GLN A 454 -12.92 0.29 26.11
CA GLN A 454 -13.47 -0.79 26.91
C GLN A 454 -13.82 -2.01 26.04
N ILE A 455 -14.64 -1.82 25.01
CA ILE A 455 -15.18 -2.91 24.19
C ILE A 455 -14.08 -3.53 23.32
N TYR A 456 -13.28 -2.71 22.64
CA TYR A 456 -12.42 -3.18 21.56
C TYR A 456 -10.96 -3.43 21.96
N LEU A 457 -10.51 -2.91 23.12
CA LEU A 457 -9.17 -3.15 23.64
C LEU A 457 -9.17 -3.94 24.97
N LEU A 458 -10.04 -3.61 25.93
CA LEU A 458 -10.04 -4.28 27.24
C LEU A 458 -10.82 -5.60 27.22
N ASP A 459 -12.04 -5.60 26.70
CA ASP A 459 -12.93 -6.78 26.65
C ASP A 459 -12.66 -7.70 25.46
N ASN A 460 -11.88 -7.23 24.48
CA ASN A 460 -11.58 -7.95 23.26
C ASN A 460 -10.54 -9.06 23.49
N SER A 461 -10.99 -10.31 23.44
CA SER A 461 -10.14 -11.50 23.55
C SER A 461 -9.25 -11.73 22.32
N HIS A 462 -9.53 -11.08 21.18
CA HIS A 462 -8.73 -11.16 19.97
C HIS A 462 -7.49 -10.27 20.05
N ARG A 463 -6.64 -10.61 21.01
CA ARG A 463 -5.43 -9.87 21.38
C ARG A 463 -4.22 -10.80 21.39
N VAL A 464 -3.11 -10.31 20.85
CA VAL A 464 -1.82 -11.02 20.83
C VAL A 464 -0.76 -10.17 21.52
N LEU A 465 -0.08 -10.76 22.51
CA LEU A 465 1.20 -10.25 23.03
C LEU A 465 2.35 -11.04 22.38
N LEU A 466 3.23 -10.35 21.69
CA LEU A 466 4.43 -10.90 21.10
C LEU A 466 5.67 -10.39 21.85
N THR A 467 6.42 -11.33 22.43
CA THR A 467 7.75 -11.09 23.00
C THR A 467 8.78 -11.45 21.93
N PHE A 468 9.38 -10.45 21.29
CA PHE A 468 10.27 -10.65 20.16
C PHE A 468 11.72 -10.47 20.58
N ILE A 469 12.40 -11.59 20.82
CA ILE A 469 13.71 -11.63 21.47
C ILE A 469 14.86 -11.65 20.46
N PRO A 470 15.98 -10.99 20.75
CA PRO A 470 17.18 -11.10 19.91
C PRO A 470 17.77 -12.52 20.00
N ASP A 471 18.27 -13.04 18.87
CA ASP A 471 18.93 -14.34 18.76
C ASP A 471 20.13 -14.23 17.81
N ALA A 472 21.33 -14.34 18.40
CA ALA A 472 22.61 -14.26 17.68
C ALA A 472 22.82 -15.43 16.71
N GLU A 473 22.21 -16.58 16.97
CA GLU A 473 22.36 -17.78 16.15
C GLU A 473 21.35 -17.83 15.01
N LYS A 474 20.27 -17.04 15.05
CA LYS A 474 19.19 -17.09 14.07
C LYS A 474 19.68 -16.84 12.64
N SER A 475 20.60 -15.89 12.43
CA SER A 475 21.23 -15.66 11.12
C SER A 475 21.94 -16.90 10.59
N THR A 476 22.60 -17.66 11.46
CA THR A 476 23.30 -18.90 11.12
C THR A 476 22.30 -20.03 10.85
N GLN A 477 21.25 -20.16 11.68
CA GLN A 477 20.18 -21.14 11.47
C GLN A 477 19.44 -20.92 10.15
N MET A 478 19.13 -19.67 9.79
CA MET A 478 18.47 -19.33 8.52
C MET A 478 19.37 -19.67 7.32
N ARG A 479 20.67 -19.36 7.40
CA ARG A 479 21.65 -19.77 6.37
C ARG A 479 21.79 -21.29 6.28
N GLN A 480 21.78 -22.01 7.41
CA GLN A 480 21.84 -23.45 7.42
C GLN A 480 20.57 -24.07 6.81
N ALA A 481 19.39 -23.54 7.11
CA ALA A 481 18.14 -24.00 6.51
C ALA A 481 18.11 -23.80 4.98
N GLU A 482 18.67 -22.68 4.49
CA GLU A 482 18.87 -22.44 3.06
C GLU A 482 19.86 -23.45 2.45
N GLN A 483 21.00 -23.68 3.13
CA GLN A 483 22.01 -24.65 2.69
C GLN A 483 21.47 -26.08 2.69
N ASP A 484 20.71 -26.50 3.70
CA ASP A 484 20.09 -27.82 3.78
C ASP A 484 19.14 -28.09 2.61
N LYS A 485 18.45 -27.05 2.12
CA LYS A 485 17.63 -27.16 0.90
C LYS A 485 18.49 -27.34 -0.34
N LEU A 486 19.57 -26.57 -0.46
CA LEU A 486 20.52 -26.70 -1.58
C LEU A 486 21.22 -28.06 -1.58
N ASP A 487 21.62 -28.58 -0.43
CA ASP A 487 22.26 -29.90 -0.28
C ASP A 487 21.29 -31.02 -0.67
N LYS A 488 20.01 -30.91 -0.30
CA LYS A 488 18.96 -31.84 -0.75
C LYS A 488 18.75 -31.79 -2.26
N ILE A 489 18.80 -30.59 -2.86
CA ILE A 489 18.74 -30.43 -4.31
C ILE A 489 19.97 -31.10 -4.94
N GLU A 490 21.18 -30.80 -4.47
CA GLU A 490 22.44 -31.35 -4.98
C GLU A 490 22.44 -32.89 -4.93
N ALA A 491 22.04 -33.47 -3.81
CA ALA A 491 21.97 -34.92 -3.64
C ALA A 491 20.95 -35.61 -4.58
N ALA A 492 19.94 -34.87 -5.05
CA ALA A 492 18.93 -35.36 -5.98
C ALA A 492 19.26 -35.09 -7.46
N LEU A 493 20.29 -34.27 -7.76
CA LEU A 493 20.64 -33.94 -9.14
C LEU A 493 21.20 -35.15 -9.89
N THR A 494 20.59 -35.45 -11.03
CA THR A 494 21.17 -36.39 -12.01
C THR A 494 22.06 -35.65 -13.00
N ASP A 495 22.89 -36.37 -13.76
CA ASP A 495 23.67 -35.79 -14.87
C ASP A 495 22.79 -35.02 -15.87
N LYS A 496 21.53 -35.43 -16.03
CA LYS A 496 20.56 -34.74 -16.87
C LYS A 496 20.15 -33.41 -16.24
N ASP A 497 19.92 -33.37 -14.93
CA ASP A 497 19.52 -32.16 -14.22
C ASP A 497 20.65 -31.13 -14.19
N TYR A 498 21.90 -31.56 -13.97
CA TYR A 498 23.07 -30.68 -14.12
C TYR A 498 23.15 -30.04 -15.51
N LYS A 499 22.96 -30.82 -16.57
CA LYS A 499 22.92 -30.30 -17.94
C LYS A 499 21.77 -29.33 -18.16
N ASN A 500 20.59 -29.60 -17.57
CA ASN A 500 19.44 -28.72 -17.65
C ASN A 500 19.70 -27.38 -16.95
N LEU A 501 20.28 -27.38 -15.74
CA LEU A 501 20.62 -26.15 -15.01
C LEU A 501 21.62 -25.29 -15.79
N LEU A 502 22.66 -25.90 -16.36
CA LEU A 502 23.62 -25.19 -17.22
C LEU A 502 22.96 -24.64 -18.48
N GLN A 503 22.03 -25.38 -19.08
CA GLN A 503 21.27 -24.92 -20.24
C GLN A 503 20.35 -23.74 -19.88
N GLN A 504 19.62 -23.83 -18.76
CA GLN A 504 18.75 -22.76 -18.27
C GLN A 504 19.54 -21.48 -17.98
N ALA A 505 20.71 -21.59 -17.32
CA ALA A 505 21.58 -20.44 -17.07
C ALA A 505 22.06 -19.78 -18.37
N ARG A 506 22.41 -20.59 -19.40
CA ARG A 506 22.77 -20.05 -20.73
C ARG A 506 21.59 -19.38 -21.43
N LEU A 507 20.41 -19.98 -21.40
CA LEU A 507 19.20 -19.41 -22.00
C LEU A 507 18.81 -18.10 -21.32
N LEU A 508 18.86 -18.05 -19.98
CA LEU A 508 18.61 -16.84 -19.23
C LEU A 508 19.63 -15.76 -19.57
N LYS A 509 20.92 -16.10 -19.61
CA LYS A 509 21.96 -15.15 -20.02
C LYS A 509 21.75 -14.62 -21.43
N GLN A 510 21.39 -15.47 -22.39
CA GLN A 510 21.05 -15.05 -23.75
C GLN A 510 19.82 -14.14 -23.79
N HIS A 511 18.80 -14.41 -22.96
CA HIS A 511 17.63 -13.55 -22.81
C HIS A 511 18.00 -12.19 -22.19
N GLN A 512 18.94 -12.17 -21.24
CA GLN A 512 19.48 -10.96 -20.62
C GLN A 512 20.42 -10.15 -21.53
N GLU A 513 21.08 -10.80 -22.48
CA GLU A 513 21.99 -10.14 -23.43
C GLU A 513 21.30 -9.86 -24.77
N ARG A 514 19.99 -10.15 -24.89
CA ARG A 514 19.22 -9.93 -26.11
C ARG A 514 19.14 -8.43 -26.41
N GLU A 515 19.51 -8.07 -27.64
CA GLU A 515 19.27 -6.73 -28.16
C GLU A 515 17.83 -6.62 -28.65
N ASP A 516 17.06 -5.76 -27.99
CA ASP A 516 15.67 -5.48 -28.35
C ASP A 516 15.54 -4.15 -29.08
N ASP A 517 14.61 -4.11 -30.05
CA ASP A 517 14.20 -2.87 -30.69
C ASP A 517 13.20 -2.13 -29.80
N TYR A 518 13.73 -1.23 -28.97
CA TYR A 518 12.91 -0.41 -28.10
C TYR A 518 12.12 0.69 -28.85
N ASP A 519 12.30 0.91 -30.16
CA ASP A 519 11.48 1.89 -30.89
C ASP A 519 10.01 1.49 -31.02
N ILE A 520 9.66 0.24 -30.72
CA ILE A 520 8.27 -0.18 -30.53
C ILE A 520 7.59 0.49 -29.32
N LEU A 521 8.38 0.86 -28.30
CA LEU A 521 7.85 1.59 -27.15
C LEU A 521 7.53 3.04 -27.52
N PRO A 522 6.40 3.58 -27.06
CA PRO A 522 6.10 4.98 -27.25
C PRO A 522 7.16 5.86 -26.55
N LYS A 523 7.37 7.08 -27.07
CA LYS A 523 8.30 8.03 -26.47
C LYS A 523 7.80 9.47 -26.56
N ILE A 524 8.16 10.24 -25.55
CA ILE A 524 8.25 11.69 -25.65
C ILE A 524 9.44 12.09 -26.51
N THR A 525 9.36 13.27 -27.10
CA THR A 525 10.44 13.91 -27.86
C THR A 525 10.72 15.29 -27.28
N ILE A 526 11.82 15.92 -27.72
CA ILE A 526 12.15 17.30 -27.33
C ILE A 526 10.99 18.25 -27.66
N ALA A 527 10.22 18.00 -28.72
CA ALA A 527 9.07 18.80 -29.10
C ALA A 527 7.88 18.69 -28.12
N ASP A 528 7.86 17.67 -27.27
CA ASP A 528 6.84 17.47 -26.24
C ASP A 528 7.22 18.15 -24.90
N ILE A 529 8.46 18.63 -24.77
CA ILE A 529 8.94 19.39 -23.62
C ILE A 529 8.57 20.85 -23.82
N ARG A 530 8.02 21.50 -22.79
CA ARG A 530 7.70 22.93 -22.84
C ARG A 530 8.99 23.74 -23.04
N SER A 531 9.00 24.63 -24.02
CA SER A 531 10.15 25.48 -24.32
C SER A 531 10.41 26.56 -23.27
N GLU A 532 9.40 26.88 -22.45
CA GLU A 532 9.46 27.92 -21.43
C GLU A 532 9.17 27.32 -20.05
N ILE A 533 9.96 27.74 -19.06
CA ILE A 533 9.69 27.44 -17.65
C ILE A 533 8.48 28.28 -17.24
N GLN A 534 7.42 27.62 -16.78
CA GLN A 534 6.28 28.31 -16.19
C GLN A 534 6.62 28.72 -14.77
N PHE A 535 6.87 30.01 -14.57
CA PHE A 535 6.93 30.58 -13.24
C PHE A 535 5.51 30.86 -12.74
N PRO A 536 5.22 30.63 -11.44
CA PRO A 536 3.99 31.08 -10.83
C PRO A 536 3.81 32.58 -11.10
N GLN A 537 2.64 32.96 -11.63
CA GLN A 537 2.34 34.37 -11.84
C GLN A 537 2.15 35.04 -10.48
N PHE A 538 2.69 36.24 -10.30
CA PHE A 538 2.48 37.02 -9.08
C PHE A 538 1.67 38.28 -9.36
N GLU A 539 0.87 38.68 -8.38
CA GLU A 539 0.25 39.99 -8.32
C GLU A 539 1.14 40.91 -7.47
N ILE A 540 1.37 42.13 -7.97
CA ILE A 540 2.11 43.15 -7.21
C ILE A 540 1.09 43.98 -6.43
N GLY A 541 1.19 43.92 -5.10
CA GLY A 541 0.49 44.80 -4.17
C GLY A 541 1.44 45.77 -3.47
N SER A 542 0.89 46.58 -2.57
CA SER A 542 1.66 47.39 -1.64
C SER A 542 1.18 47.16 -0.21
N ILE A 543 2.10 47.01 0.73
CA ILE A 543 1.80 46.93 2.18
C ILE A 543 2.56 48.03 2.92
N GLU A 544 1.96 48.58 3.96
CA GLU A 544 2.60 49.61 4.80
C GLU A 544 3.19 48.95 6.05
N ILE A 545 4.51 49.05 6.22
CA ILE A 545 5.23 48.51 7.38
C ILE A 545 5.97 49.68 8.04
N ALA A 546 5.64 49.96 9.29
CA ALA A 546 6.20 51.08 10.07
C ALA A 546 6.07 52.47 9.39
N GLY A 547 5.00 52.70 8.62
CA GLY A 547 4.75 53.96 7.91
C GLY A 547 5.45 54.08 6.55
N GLU A 548 6.12 53.03 6.08
CA GLU A 548 6.75 52.97 4.76
C GLU A 548 6.02 51.97 3.85
N LYS A 549 5.76 52.38 2.60
CA LYS A 549 5.18 51.50 1.57
C LYS A 549 6.24 50.53 1.04
N GLN A 550 5.97 49.24 1.18
CA GLN A 550 6.77 48.14 0.66
C GLN A 550 6.05 47.44 -0.50
N HIS A 551 6.81 46.91 -1.45
CA HIS A 551 6.28 46.07 -2.53
C HIS A 551 5.93 44.69 -2.00
N LEU A 552 4.70 44.25 -2.23
CA LEU A 552 4.24 42.90 -1.91
C LEU A 552 4.12 42.10 -3.20
N HIS A 553 4.79 40.96 -3.27
CA HIS A 553 4.63 40.01 -4.36
C HIS A 553 3.75 38.87 -3.84
N MET A 554 2.54 38.74 -4.38
CA MET A 554 1.57 37.71 -3.98
C MET A 554 1.52 36.62 -5.05
N TYR A 555 1.74 35.37 -4.65
CA TYR A 555 1.64 34.22 -5.54
C TYR A 555 0.36 33.44 -5.18
N PRO A 556 -0.64 33.35 -6.09
CA PRO A 556 -1.82 32.53 -5.84
C PRO A 556 -1.43 31.06 -5.90
N THR A 557 -1.76 30.31 -4.85
CA THR A 557 -1.57 28.86 -4.78
C THR A 557 -2.85 28.20 -4.27
N GLY A 558 -3.17 27.02 -4.79
CA GLY A 558 -4.32 26.24 -4.32
C GLY A 558 -3.98 25.59 -2.99
N THR A 559 -4.65 26.00 -1.92
CA THR A 559 -4.40 25.49 -0.56
C THR A 559 -5.57 24.71 0.03
N ASN A 560 -6.60 24.41 -0.78
CA ASN A 560 -7.86 23.85 -0.27
C ASN A 560 -8.46 24.66 0.90
N GLY A 561 -8.25 25.98 0.89
CA GLY A 561 -8.71 26.88 1.95
C GLY A 561 -7.82 26.94 3.19
N LEU A 562 -6.66 26.28 3.20
CA LEU A 562 -5.66 26.44 4.25
C LEU A 562 -4.89 27.76 4.09
N LEU A 563 -4.62 28.43 5.22
CA LEU A 563 -3.75 29.60 5.30
C LEU A 563 -2.43 29.14 5.93
N TYR A 564 -1.33 29.22 5.17
CA TYR A 564 0.02 28.89 5.64
C TYR A 564 0.75 30.10 6.20
#